data_AF-A0A9C5Z2V5-F1
#
_entry.id   AF-A0A9C5Z2V5-F1
#
_cell.length_a   1.000
_cell.length_b   1.000
_cell.length_c   1.000
_cell.angle_alpha   90.00
_cell.angle_beta   90.00
_cell.angle_gamma   90.00
#
_symmetry.space_group_name_H-M   'P 1'
#
loop_
_entity.id
_entity.type
_entity.pdbx_description
1 polymer ?
#
loop_
_entity_poly.entity_id
_entity_poly.type
_entity_poly.pdbx_seq_one_letter_code
_entity_poly.pdbx_strand_id
1 'polypeptide(L)'
;MSKLIIDQLTHPQKVRLLYKTVLRLHRGLPEELKELGDKYVRDEFRRHLKCSPMEAQLFMTEWAKYAATITKQLGIKGKPFGKLGDELDAECVEMLNDDQVVQLYELMLAAKGLEGDVITAEDLKKKK
;
A
#
# COMPACT_ATOMS: atom_id res chain seq x y z
N MET A 1 -9.63 7.60 -19.40
CA MET A 1 -9.28 6.70 -20.52
C MET A 1 -10.31 5.59 -20.57
N SER A 2 -10.81 5.24 -21.74
CA SER A 2 -11.77 4.14 -21.88
C SER A 2 -11.11 2.79 -21.62
N LYS A 3 -11.86 1.84 -21.07
CA LYS A 3 -11.41 0.46 -20.79
C LYS A 3 -10.80 -0.21 -22.03
N LEU A 4 -11.42 0.03 -23.19
CA LEU A 4 -10.98 -0.45 -24.50
C LEU A 4 -9.54 -0.03 -24.86
N ILE A 5 -9.13 1.19 -24.52
CA ILE A 5 -7.77 1.68 -24.81
C ILE A 5 -6.74 0.99 -23.89
N ILE A 6 -7.10 0.73 -22.64
CA ILE A 6 -6.20 0.05 -21.69
C ILE A 6 -5.98 -1.40 -22.11
N ASP A 7 -7.02 -2.09 -22.58
CA ASP A 7 -6.94 -3.50 -22.96
C ASP A 7 -5.99 -3.74 -24.14
N GLN A 8 -5.88 -2.76 -25.05
CA GLN A 8 -4.95 -2.78 -26.19
C GLN A 8 -3.48 -2.56 -25.82
N LEU A 9 -3.17 -2.14 -24.58
CA LEU A 9 -1.78 -1.91 -24.16
C LEU A 9 -1.02 -3.21 -23.91
N THR A 10 0.25 -3.24 -24.31
CA THR A 10 1.20 -4.28 -23.91
C THR A 10 1.41 -4.26 -22.39
N HIS A 11 1.82 -5.38 -21.81
CA HIS A 11 2.07 -5.47 -20.37
C HIS A 11 3.06 -4.38 -19.86
N PRO A 12 4.22 -4.13 -20.49
CA PRO A 12 5.11 -3.04 -20.06
C PRO A 12 4.49 -1.64 -20.14
N GLN A 13 3.59 -1.41 -21.10
CA GLN A 13 2.85 -0.14 -21.17
C GLN A 13 1.85 -0.01 -20.01
N LYS A 14 1.13 -1.09 -19.66
CA LYS A 14 0.23 -1.13 -18.50
C LYS A 14 0.98 -0.87 -17.20
N VAL A 15 2.13 -1.52 -17.00
CA VAL A 15 3.00 -1.31 -15.83
C VAL A 15 3.45 0.14 -15.72
N ARG A 16 3.99 0.73 -16.80
CA ARG A 16 4.43 2.14 -16.82
C ARG A 16 3.28 3.11 -16.58
N LEU A 17 2.09 2.82 -17.10
CA LEU A 17 0.92 3.64 -16.87
C LEU A 17 0.52 3.62 -15.40
N LEU A 18 0.46 2.44 -14.77
CA LEU A 18 0.12 2.28 -13.36
C LEU A 18 1.15 2.99 -12.46
N TYR A 19 2.44 2.74 -12.69
CA TYR A 19 3.53 3.41 -11.96
C TYR A 19 3.42 4.94 -12.00
N LYS A 20 3.24 5.53 -13.20
CA LYS A 20 3.07 6.98 -13.36
C LYS A 20 1.78 7.50 -12.73
N THR A 21 0.73 6.69 -12.71
CA THR A 21 -0.57 7.06 -12.12
C THR A 21 -0.43 7.16 -10.61
N VAL A 22 0.17 6.15 -9.96
CA VAL A 22 0.42 6.16 -8.51
C VAL A 22 1.25 7.37 -8.09
N LEU A 23 2.38 7.62 -8.75
CA LEU A 23 3.23 8.80 -8.44
C LEU A 23 2.51 10.14 -8.69
N ARG A 24 1.55 10.19 -9.61
CA ARG A 24 0.74 11.40 -9.82
C ARG A 24 -0.25 11.58 -8.68
N LEU A 25 -0.87 10.51 -8.21
CA LEU A 25 -1.81 10.53 -7.08
C LEU A 25 -1.09 10.97 -5.80
N HIS A 26 0.14 10.51 -5.56
CA HIS A 26 0.94 10.90 -4.40
C HIS A 26 1.17 12.41 -4.29
N ARG A 27 1.12 13.17 -5.39
CA ARG A 27 1.21 14.64 -5.36
C ARG A 27 0.05 15.31 -4.61
N GLY A 28 -1.05 14.59 -4.43
CA GLY A 28 -2.19 15.03 -3.64
C GLY A 28 -2.09 14.65 -2.16
N LEU A 29 -1.09 13.89 -1.74
CA LEU A 29 -0.93 13.48 -0.34
C LEU A 29 -0.15 14.55 0.47
N PRO A 30 -0.26 14.53 1.82
CA PRO A 30 0.66 15.25 2.70
C PRO A 30 2.12 14.94 2.36
N GLU A 31 3.02 15.90 2.58
CA GLU A 31 4.40 15.81 2.09
C GLU A 31 5.13 14.59 2.66
N GLU A 32 4.94 14.30 3.95
CA GLU A 32 5.58 13.17 4.62
C GLU A 32 5.10 11.82 4.04
N LEU A 33 3.80 11.71 3.76
CA LEU A 33 3.23 10.50 3.16
C LEU A 33 3.63 10.35 1.69
N LYS A 34 3.75 11.46 0.96
CA LYS A 34 4.23 11.48 -0.41
C LYS A 34 5.69 11.03 -0.49
N GLU A 35 6.57 11.56 0.35
CA GLU A 35 7.99 11.20 0.36
C GLU A 35 8.19 9.72 0.67
N LEU A 36 7.53 9.21 1.72
CA LEU A 36 7.55 7.81 2.09
C LEU A 36 7.00 6.93 0.96
N GLY A 37 5.82 7.30 0.44
CA GLY A 37 5.12 6.55 -0.60
C GLY A 37 5.90 6.50 -1.92
N ASP A 38 6.47 7.62 -2.37
CA ASP A 38 7.23 7.68 -3.62
C ASP A 38 8.49 6.81 -3.57
N LYS A 39 9.14 6.72 -2.40
CA LYS A 39 10.27 5.82 -2.20
C LYS A 39 9.81 4.36 -2.26
N TYR A 40 8.73 4.03 -1.53
CA TYR A 40 8.19 2.67 -1.50
C TYR A 40 7.73 2.18 -2.87
N VAL A 41 7.00 3.00 -3.64
CA VAL A 41 6.57 2.68 -5.02
C VAL A 41 7.76 2.37 -5.92
N ARG A 42 8.82 3.18 -5.84
CA ARG A 42 10.03 2.97 -6.64
C ARG A 42 10.68 1.63 -6.32
N ASP A 43 10.80 1.31 -5.03
CA ASP A 43 11.44 0.08 -4.58
C ASP A 43 10.61 -1.16 -4.94
N GLU A 44 9.29 -1.12 -4.73
CA GLU A 44 8.42 -2.26 -5.00
C GLU A 44 8.30 -2.58 -6.49
N PHE A 45 8.13 -1.58 -7.36
CA PHE A 45 8.12 -1.82 -8.80
C PHE A 45 9.48 -2.34 -9.30
N ARG A 46 10.58 -1.91 -8.68
CA ARG A 46 11.91 -2.42 -9.01
C ARG A 46 12.08 -3.88 -8.58
N ARG A 47 11.62 -4.25 -7.38
CA ARG A 47 11.65 -5.62 -6.86
C ARG A 47 10.86 -6.58 -7.74
N HIS A 48 9.76 -6.11 -8.34
CA HIS A 48 8.89 -6.91 -9.20
C HIS A 48 9.31 -6.96 -10.68
N LEU A 49 10.46 -6.41 -11.08
CA LEU A 49 10.93 -6.45 -12.48
C LEU A 49 11.16 -7.86 -13.03
N LYS A 50 11.46 -8.83 -12.15
CA LYS A 50 11.80 -10.21 -12.53
C LYS A 50 10.86 -11.26 -11.91
N CYS A 51 9.67 -10.84 -11.47
CA CYS A 51 8.70 -11.77 -10.91
C CYS A 51 8.07 -12.67 -11.99
N SER A 52 7.49 -13.78 -11.55
CA SER A 52 6.73 -14.68 -12.43
C SER A 52 5.49 -14.00 -13.00
N PRO A 53 4.92 -14.50 -14.12
CA PRO A 53 3.70 -13.93 -14.69
C PRO A 53 2.51 -13.90 -13.71
N MET A 54 2.40 -14.90 -12.84
CA MET A 54 1.35 -14.98 -11.82
C MET A 54 1.52 -13.85 -10.78
N GLU A 55 2.73 -13.70 -10.24
CA GLU A 55 3.06 -12.62 -9.30
C GLU A 55 2.86 -11.25 -9.94
N ALA A 56 3.25 -11.08 -11.21
CA ALA A 56 3.05 -9.84 -11.95
C ALA A 56 1.56 -9.50 -12.09
N GLN A 57 0.70 -10.50 -12.34
CA GLN A 57 -0.74 -10.28 -12.44
C GLN A 57 -1.35 -9.88 -11.09
N LEU A 58 -0.97 -10.57 -10.01
CA LEU A 58 -1.42 -10.23 -8.65
C LEU A 58 -0.94 -8.83 -8.25
N PHE A 59 0.34 -8.54 -8.47
CA PHE A 59 0.93 -7.22 -8.23
C PHE A 59 0.16 -6.12 -8.96
N MET A 60 -0.06 -6.28 -10.27
CA MET A 60 -0.79 -5.28 -11.06
C MET A 60 -2.24 -5.08 -10.56
N THR A 61 -2.87 -6.14 -10.06
CA THR A 61 -4.23 -6.10 -9.51
C THR A 61 -4.26 -5.30 -8.20
N GLU A 62 -3.39 -5.64 -7.25
CA GLU A 62 -3.34 -4.97 -5.95
C GLU A 62 -2.90 -3.51 -6.06
N TRP A 63 -1.92 -3.21 -6.91
CA TRP A 63 -1.49 -1.83 -7.13
C TRP A 63 -2.54 -0.98 -7.87
N ALA A 64 -3.35 -1.59 -8.75
CA ALA A 64 -4.49 -0.90 -9.35
C ALA A 64 -5.60 -0.62 -8.32
N LYS A 65 -5.86 -1.57 -7.40
CA LYS A 65 -6.77 -1.35 -6.25
C LYS A 65 -6.27 -0.22 -5.36
N TYR A 66 -5.00 -0.22 -4.99
CA TYR A 66 -4.37 0.86 -4.22
C TYR A 66 -4.55 2.23 -4.90
N ALA A 67 -4.25 2.32 -6.20
CA ALA A 67 -4.44 3.56 -6.96
C ALA A 67 -5.92 4.01 -6.96
N ALA A 68 -6.87 3.08 -7.05
CA ALA A 68 -8.29 3.37 -6.99
C ALA A 68 -8.70 3.88 -5.59
N THR A 69 -8.19 3.28 -4.50
CA THR A 69 -8.40 3.73 -3.13
C THR A 69 -7.89 5.17 -2.93
N ILE A 70 -6.64 5.44 -3.30
CA ILE A 70 -6.09 6.80 -3.19
C ILE A 70 -6.88 7.78 -4.05
N THR A 71 -7.30 7.39 -5.26
CA THR A 71 -8.15 8.25 -6.10
C THR A 71 -9.48 8.61 -5.44
N LYS A 72 -10.11 7.70 -4.67
CA LYS A 72 -11.34 7.99 -3.93
C LYS A 72 -11.11 8.93 -2.74
N GLN A 73 -9.98 8.74 -2.05
CA GLN A 73 -9.61 9.53 -0.87
C GLN A 73 -9.09 10.93 -1.25
N LEU A 74 -8.57 11.08 -2.47
CA LEU A 74 -8.29 12.38 -3.07
C LEU A 74 -9.59 12.93 -3.67
N GLY A 75 -10.08 14.04 -3.12
CA GLY A 75 -11.27 14.71 -3.67
C GLY A 75 -11.03 15.27 -5.08
N ILE A 76 -12.07 15.86 -5.67
CA ILE A 76 -12.08 16.39 -7.06
C ILE A 76 -10.90 17.35 -7.36
N LYS A 77 -10.38 18.04 -6.33
CA LYS A 77 -9.25 18.97 -6.45
C LYS A 77 -7.86 18.32 -6.33
N GLY A 78 -7.79 16.98 -6.22
CA GLY A 78 -6.53 16.27 -6.01
C GLY A 78 -5.90 16.55 -4.64
N LYS A 79 -6.71 16.91 -3.64
CA LYS A 79 -6.32 17.07 -2.25
C LYS A 79 -7.05 16.02 -1.40
N PRO A 80 -6.49 15.60 -0.25
CA PRO A 80 -7.14 14.62 0.60
C PRO A 80 -8.49 15.17 1.06
N PHE A 81 -9.53 14.35 0.98
CA PHE A 81 -10.84 14.66 1.50
C PHE A 81 -11.20 13.63 2.57
N GLY A 82 -11.21 14.06 3.84
CA GLY A 82 -11.44 13.16 4.97
C GLY A 82 -10.19 12.40 5.41
N LYS A 83 -10.38 11.17 5.88
CA LYS A 83 -9.30 10.29 6.36
C LYS A 83 -8.57 9.65 5.18
N LEU A 84 -7.25 9.54 5.29
CA LEU A 84 -6.41 8.77 4.38
C LEU A 84 -6.20 7.37 4.95
N GLY A 85 -6.19 6.38 4.06
CA GLY A 85 -6.12 4.96 4.44
C GLY A 85 -7.51 4.35 4.71
N ASP A 86 -7.54 3.02 4.65
CA ASP A 86 -8.71 2.19 4.97
C ASP A 86 -8.38 1.32 6.19
N GLU A 87 -9.41 0.82 6.87
CA GLU A 87 -9.22 -0.14 7.96
C GLU A 87 -8.70 -1.47 7.40
N LEU A 88 -7.84 -2.14 8.18
CA LEU A 88 -7.38 -3.47 7.83
C LEU A 88 -8.52 -4.48 8.01
N ASP A 89 -8.71 -5.32 7.01
CA ASP A 89 -9.66 -6.43 7.06
C ASP A 89 -9.26 -7.44 8.14
N ALA A 90 -10.24 -8.05 8.81
CA ALA A 90 -9.96 -8.97 9.91
C ALA A 90 -9.14 -10.18 9.43
N GLU A 91 -9.49 -10.68 8.24
CA GLU A 91 -8.82 -11.77 7.54
C GLU A 91 -7.36 -11.39 7.22
N CYS A 92 -7.09 -10.14 6.81
CA CYS A 92 -5.73 -9.67 6.59
C CYS A 92 -4.91 -9.64 7.88
N VAL A 93 -5.53 -9.28 9.01
CA VAL A 93 -4.85 -9.28 10.32
C VAL A 93 -4.50 -10.71 10.75
N GLU A 94 -5.39 -11.68 10.52
CA GLU A 94 -5.13 -13.09 10.83
C GLU A 94 -4.01 -13.72 9.99
N MET A 95 -3.74 -13.16 8.80
CA MET A 95 -2.65 -13.60 7.92
C MET A 95 -1.27 -13.09 8.33
N LEU A 96 -1.19 -12.13 9.27
CA LEU A 96 0.08 -11.60 9.75
C LEU A 96 0.80 -12.65 10.60
N ASN A 97 2.12 -12.78 10.38
CA ASN A 97 2.95 -13.57 11.29
C ASN A 97 3.19 -12.81 12.61
N ASP A 98 3.68 -13.52 13.62
CA ASP A 98 3.85 -12.97 14.97
C ASP A 98 4.72 -11.68 14.98
N ASP A 99 5.79 -11.64 14.19
CA ASP A 99 6.68 -10.48 14.10
C ASP A 99 5.97 -9.27 13.46
N GLN A 100 5.15 -9.52 12.43
CA GLN A 100 4.35 -8.48 11.77
C GLN A 100 3.26 -7.93 12.70
N VAL A 101 2.64 -8.80 13.51
CA VAL A 101 1.65 -8.38 14.52
C VAL A 101 2.31 -7.48 15.57
N VAL A 102 3.49 -7.86 16.06
CA VAL A 102 4.28 -7.03 16.99
C VAL A 102 4.59 -5.68 16.36
N GLN A 103 5.13 -5.65 15.15
CA GLN A 103 5.47 -4.39 14.45
C GLN A 103 4.25 -3.48 14.25
N LEU A 104 3.10 -4.06 13.89
CA LEU A 104 1.87 -3.30 13.72
C LEU A 104 1.38 -2.70 15.06
N TYR A 105 1.54 -3.44 16.15
CA TYR A 105 1.20 -2.98 17.50
C TYR A 105 2.14 -1.85 17.96
N GLU A 106 3.45 -2.01 17.79
CA GLU A 106 4.45 -0.98 18.10
C GLU A 106 4.18 0.31 17.30
N LEU A 107 3.85 0.18 16.01
CA LEU A 107 3.47 1.31 15.17
C LEU A 107 2.22 2.02 15.70
N MET A 108 1.22 1.27 16.18
CA MET A 108 0.00 1.83 16.75
C MET A 108 0.25 2.59 18.06
N LEU A 109 1.12 2.09 18.93
CA LEU A 109 1.53 2.78 20.16
C LEU A 109 2.27 4.08 19.83
N ALA A 110 3.25 4.03 18.94
CA ALA A 110 4.03 5.19 18.51
C ALA A 110 3.12 6.27 17.88
N ALA A 111 2.19 5.87 17.03
CA ALA A 111 1.24 6.80 16.39
C ALA A 111 0.28 7.46 17.39
N LYS A 112 -0.04 6.80 18.51
CA LYS A 112 -0.89 7.34 19.59
C LYS A 112 -0.09 8.09 20.66
N GLY A 113 1.24 8.10 20.58
CA GLY A 113 2.11 8.68 21.61
C GLY A 113 2.01 7.95 22.96
N LEU A 114 1.75 6.63 22.93
CA LEU A 114 1.67 5.80 24.12
C LEU A 114 3.03 5.15 24.39
N GLU A 115 3.49 5.22 25.64
CA GLU A 115 4.55 4.33 26.14
C GLU A 115 3.90 2.98 26.44
N GLY A 116 4.23 1.96 25.64
CA GLY A 116 3.80 0.58 25.88
C GLY A 116 4.98 -0.32 26.17
N ASP A 117 4.70 -1.45 26.83
CA ASP A 117 5.70 -2.49 27.04
C ASP A 117 6.22 -3.01 25.69
N VAL A 118 7.52 -3.30 25.61
CA VAL A 118 8.11 -3.98 24.45
C VAL A 118 7.54 -5.39 24.41
N ILE A 119 6.60 -5.65 23.50
CA ILE A 119 6.01 -6.98 23.30
C ILE A 119 6.87 -7.71 22.27
N THR A 120 7.38 -8.88 22.62
CA THR A 120 8.10 -9.74 21.67
C THR A 120 7.17 -10.80 21.08
N ALA A 121 7.53 -11.37 19.93
CA ALA A 121 6.80 -12.50 19.35
C ALA A 121 6.73 -13.71 20.29
N GLU A 122 7.70 -13.85 21.20
CA GLU A 122 7.71 -14.89 22.22
C GLU A 122 6.62 -14.69 23.28
N ASP A 123 6.29 -13.44 23.60
CA ASP A 123 5.23 -13.10 24.56
C ASP A 123 3.83 -13.44 24.03
N LEU A 124 3.64 -13.34 22.71
CA LEU A 124 2.41 -13.79 22.04
C LEU A 124 2.26 -15.31 22.07
N LYS A 125 3.37 -16.06 21.91
CA LYS A 125 3.37 -17.53 21.89
C LYS A 125 3.09 -18.15 23.25
N LYS A 126 3.50 -17.50 24.35
CA LYS A 126 3.28 -18.00 25.73
C LYS A 126 1.82 -17.92 26.20
N LYS A 127 0.95 -17.23 25.46
CA LYS A 127 -0.48 -17.03 25.80
C LYS A 127 -1.44 -18.03 25.14
N LYS A 128 -0.96 -18.90 24.26
CA LYS A 128 -1.72 -20.03 23.69
C LYS A 128 -1.52 -21.28 24.53
#